data_AF-A0A7J2YWT6-F1
#
_entry.id   AF-A0A7J2YWT6-F1
#
_cell.length_a   1.000
_cell.length_b   1.000
_cell.length_c   1.000
_cell.angle_alpha   90.00
_cell.angle_beta   90.00
_cell.angle_gamma   90.00
#
_symmetry.space_group_name_H-M   'P 1'
#
loop_
_entity.id
_entity.type
_entity.pdbx_description
1 polymer ?
#
loop_
_entity_poly.entity_id
_entity_poly.type
_entity_poly.pdbx_seq_one_letter_code
_entity_poly.pdbx_strand_id
1 'polypeptide(L)'
;MEVDPDGFLGSDLELESIVNFVTSSIAETFHPKSIIVAGSVGRQEFSCLKEDGTVKFLSDCEITVVPNGFIQREALQNLTQKLSRKTQLELTINSSLKLWICSLLNAPYAVSCRIWQPTIRYYDLKYSSKVVYGKNILQKLPAIQPSDIPVWEGIKLIFNRMAGSLGNFPDDCPESYKSFYWINKVILACQDALLLTLKKYQPSYRLRNRMFQEVFHSRFAELASKIPSLLELATKATDFKLKPNKNSYPSNLHSLWFDTVEVCDQVFRYVLTVDAGITFSSWVEFTQKYLTSPKLKKNYTFEFTLFQPLNNSGDPVSYATASKFLPCLGFNSLKQHTIYSIIPLVYFGLSRNGNVDSRQLSAARSILSSFKNLHGCNSDPFEEWTYLRQETCALWNTFFN
;
A
#
# COMPACT_ATOMS: atom_id res chain seq x y z
N MET A 1 -8.28 -14.31 31.94
CA MET A 1 -8.54 -14.53 30.50
C MET A 1 -10.05 -14.41 30.34
N GLU A 2 -10.52 -13.21 30.02
CA GLU A 2 -11.92 -13.02 29.61
C GLU A 2 -12.07 -13.60 28.21
N VAL A 3 -13.06 -14.48 28.05
CA VAL A 3 -13.43 -15.09 26.78
C VAL A 3 -14.11 -14.02 25.95
N ASP A 4 -13.52 -13.69 24.80
CA ASP A 4 -14.14 -12.83 23.79
C ASP A 4 -15.44 -13.51 23.29
N PRO A 5 -16.63 -12.95 23.54
CA PRO A 5 -17.91 -13.56 23.19
C PRO A 5 -18.15 -13.65 21.67
N ASP A 6 -17.27 -13.10 20.83
CA ASP A 6 -17.47 -12.98 19.39
C ASP A 6 -16.92 -14.13 18.52
N GLY A 7 -16.50 -15.27 19.09
CA GLY A 7 -16.13 -16.47 18.32
C GLY A 7 -14.80 -16.37 17.56
N PHE A 8 -13.90 -15.46 17.99
CA PHE A 8 -12.56 -15.25 17.41
C PHE A 8 -11.58 -16.40 17.71
N LEU A 9 -11.73 -17.09 18.85
CA LEU A 9 -10.79 -18.12 19.32
C LEU A 9 -10.50 -19.22 18.29
N GLY A 10 -11.50 -19.63 17.49
CA GLY A 10 -11.30 -20.69 16.49
C GLY A 10 -10.44 -20.28 15.29
N SER A 11 -10.57 -19.04 14.81
CA SER A 11 -9.79 -18.54 13.66
C SER A 11 -8.36 -18.19 14.06
N ASP A 12 -8.15 -17.76 15.30
CA ASP A 12 -6.83 -17.43 15.82
C ASP A 12 -5.96 -18.70 15.95
N LEU A 13 -6.54 -19.79 16.44
CA LEU A 13 -5.85 -21.09 16.56
C LEU A 13 -5.47 -21.65 15.18
N GLU A 14 -6.37 -21.54 14.20
CA GLU A 14 -6.10 -22.00 12.83
C GLU A 14 -4.99 -21.18 12.17
N LEU A 15 -5.04 -19.85 12.31
CA LEU A 15 -3.99 -18.98 11.78
C LEU A 15 -2.64 -19.23 12.47
N GLU A 16 -2.63 -19.39 13.79
CA GLU A 16 -1.42 -19.71 14.54
C GLU A 16 -0.80 -21.03 14.06
N SER A 17 -1.62 -22.05 13.84
CA SER A 17 -1.17 -23.33 13.25
C SER A 17 -0.56 -23.14 11.85
N ILE A 18 -1.20 -22.35 10.98
CA ILE A 18 -0.69 -22.04 9.64
C ILE A 18 0.63 -21.27 9.72
N VAL A 19 0.71 -20.23 10.56
CA VAL A 19 1.92 -19.43 10.75
C VAL A 19 3.06 -20.28 11.29
N ASN A 20 2.79 -21.17 12.25
CA ASN A 20 3.78 -22.11 12.77
C ASN A 20 4.27 -23.06 11.68
N PHE A 21 3.37 -23.64 10.89
CA PHE A 21 3.74 -24.51 9.76
C PHE A 21 4.63 -23.79 8.73
N VAL A 22 4.26 -22.57 8.34
CA VAL A 22 5.04 -21.74 7.40
C VAL A 22 6.39 -21.37 7.99
N THR A 23 6.42 -20.98 9.26
CA THR A 23 7.64 -20.60 9.98
C THR A 23 8.63 -21.75 10.06
N SER A 24 8.19 -22.95 10.45
CA SER A 24 9.02 -24.15 10.50
C SER A 24 9.56 -24.51 9.11
N SER A 25 8.72 -24.44 8.07
CA SER A 25 9.14 -24.71 6.69
C SER A 25 10.25 -23.76 6.22
N ILE A 26 10.14 -22.47 6.53
CA ILE A 26 11.16 -21.46 6.22
C ILE A 26 12.43 -21.73 7.04
N ALA A 27 12.29 -22.04 8.33
CA ALA A 27 13.40 -22.27 9.24
C ALA A 27 14.24 -23.48 8.81
N GLU A 28 13.60 -24.60 8.48
CA GLU A 28 14.24 -25.82 7.97
C GLU A 28 14.92 -25.60 6.62
N THR A 29 14.31 -24.81 5.73
CA THR A 29 14.84 -24.60 4.38
C THR A 29 16.03 -23.65 4.37
N PHE A 30 15.95 -22.53 5.10
CA PHE A 30 16.90 -21.43 4.96
C PHE A 30 17.76 -21.15 6.19
N HIS A 31 17.47 -21.78 7.33
CA HIS A 31 18.14 -21.55 8.61
C HIS A 31 18.37 -20.05 8.89
N PRO A 32 17.32 -19.21 8.86
CA PRO A 32 17.46 -17.77 8.93
C PRO A 32 17.85 -17.31 10.35
N LYS A 33 18.33 -16.08 10.46
CA LYS A 33 18.61 -15.43 11.75
C LYS A 33 17.32 -15.11 12.52
N SER A 34 16.28 -14.73 11.78
CA SER A 34 14.95 -14.41 12.30
C SER A 34 13.89 -14.50 11.21
N ILE A 35 12.66 -14.83 11.61
CA ILE A 35 11.46 -14.74 10.78
C ILE A 35 10.49 -13.81 11.49
N ILE A 36 9.99 -12.81 10.76
CA ILE A 36 9.07 -11.80 11.26
C ILE A 36 7.78 -11.89 10.44
N VAL A 37 6.64 -11.95 11.11
CA VAL A 37 5.31 -11.82 10.51
C VAL A 37 4.83 -10.39 10.69
N ALA A 38 4.49 -9.74 9.59
CA ALA A 38 4.11 -8.33 9.52
C ALA A 38 2.65 -8.16 9.05
N GLY A 39 2.26 -6.93 8.77
CA GLY A 39 0.95 -6.60 8.22
C GLY A 39 -0.20 -6.95 9.17
N SER A 40 -1.34 -7.31 8.58
CA SER A 40 -2.58 -7.57 9.34
C SER A 40 -2.44 -8.77 10.29
N VAL A 41 -1.66 -9.79 9.89
CA VAL A 41 -1.39 -10.97 10.73
C VAL A 41 -0.51 -10.61 11.92
N GLY A 42 0.57 -9.86 11.71
CA GLY A 42 1.44 -9.38 12.81
C GLY A 42 0.66 -8.57 13.86
N ARG A 43 -0.31 -7.78 13.40
CA ARG A 43 -1.23 -6.98 14.21
C ARG A 43 -2.29 -7.78 14.97
N GLN A 44 -2.56 -9.02 14.57
CA GLN A 44 -3.77 -9.77 14.99
C GLN A 44 -5.06 -9.03 14.59
N GLU A 45 -5.03 -8.35 13.44
CA GLU A 45 -6.17 -7.63 12.85
C GLU A 45 -6.38 -8.10 11.40
N PHE A 46 -6.23 -9.41 11.17
CA PHE A 46 -6.40 -10.03 9.88
C PHE A 46 -7.88 -10.23 9.55
N SER A 47 -8.19 -10.21 8.25
CA SER A 47 -9.55 -10.36 7.75
C SER A 47 -9.77 -11.81 7.29
N CYS A 48 -10.77 -12.50 7.85
CA CYS A 48 -11.20 -13.82 7.41
C CYS A 48 -12.73 -13.92 7.33
N LEU A 49 -13.22 -14.78 6.45
CA LEU A 49 -14.62 -15.20 6.34
C LEU A 49 -14.75 -16.63 6.88
N LYS A 50 -15.83 -16.89 7.62
CA LYS A 50 -16.23 -18.25 7.99
C LYS A 50 -17.45 -18.61 7.15
N GLU A 51 -17.29 -19.50 6.19
CA GLU A 51 -18.36 -20.00 5.31
C GLU A 51 -18.35 -21.52 5.35
N ASP A 52 -19.50 -22.13 5.68
CA ASP A 52 -19.70 -23.59 5.72
C ASP A 52 -18.65 -24.37 6.54
N GLY A 53 -18.24 -23.79 7.67
CA GLY A 53 -17.22 -24.38 8.56
C GLY A 53 -15.78 -24.25 8.04
N THR A 54 -15.56 -23.58 6.90
CA THR A 54 -14.23 -23.29 6.36
C THR A 54 -13.84 -21.83 6.61
N VAL A 55 -12.56 -21.60 6.93
CA VAL A 55 -12.00 -20.25 7.09
C VAL A 55 -11.33 -19.83 5.79
N LYS A 56 -11.83 -18.75 5.19
CA LYS A 56 -11.26 -18.12 4.00
C LYS A 56 -10.60 -16.80 4.39
N PHE A 57 -9.29 -16.73 4.25
CA PHE A 57 -8.55 -15.50 4.51
C PHE A 57 -8.72 -14.49 3.37
N LEU A 58 -9.03 -13.24 3.71
CA LEU A 58 -9.08 -12.12 2.76
C LEU A 58 -7.83 -11.25 2.84
N SER A 59 -7.06 -11.35 3.91
CA SER A 59 -5.77 -10.69 4.05
C SER A 59 -4.64 -11.62 3.62
N ASP A 60 -3.63 -11.02 3.01
CA ASP A 60 -2.33 -11.62 2.79
C ASP A 60 -1.56 -11.79 4.11
N CYS A 61 -0.61 -12.73 4.11
CA CYS A 61 0.34 -12.91 5.19
C CYS A 61 1.74 -12.50 4.71
N GLU A 62 2.19 -11.38 5.25
CA GLU A 62 3.48 -10.80 4.96
C GLU A 62 4.54 -11.36 5.91
N ILE A 63 5.54 -12.03 5.35
CA ILE A 63 6.64 -12.62 6.11
C ILE A 63 7.96 -12.04 5.64
N THR A 64 8.73 -11.53 6.60
CA THR A 64 10.08 -11.03 6.38
C THR A 64 11.08 -12.04 6.94
N VAL A 65 11.92 -12.58 6.07
CA VAL A 65 13.02 -13.47 6.43
C VAL A 65 14.30 -12.66 6.56
N VAL A 66 14.95 -12.75 7.72
CA VAL A 66 16.25 -12.16 8.00
C VAL A 66 17.28 -13.27 7.84
N PRO A 67 18.01 -13.31 6.73
CA PRO A 67 18.82 -14.49 6.42
C PRO A 67 20.09 -14.53 7.28
N ASN A 68 20.70 -15.71 7.44
CA ASN A 68 22.05 -15.83 7.97
C ASN A 68 23.13 -15.64 6.87
N GLY A 69 22.76 -15.84 5.60
CA GLY A 69 23.60 -15.67 4.42
C GLY A 69 22.80 -15.22 3.20
N PHE A 70 23.24 -15.55 2.00
CA PHE A 70 22.49 -15.25 0.79
C PHE A 70 21.34 -16.26 0.60
N ILE A 71 20.12 -15.78 0.34
CA ILE A 71 18.98 -16.62 -0.07
C ILE A 71 18.69 -16.31 -1.53
N GLN A 72 18.75 -17.32 -2.38
CA GLN A 72 18.37 -17.19 -3.79
C GLN A 72 16.88 -16.85 -3.91
N ARG A 73 16.58 -15.81 -4.71
CA ARG A 73 15.20 -15.33 -4.91
C ARG A 73 14.27 -16.43 -5.43
N GLU A 74 14.74 -17.21 -6.40
CA GLU A 74 13.96 -18.30 -6.99
C GLU A 74 13.61 -19.36 -5.94
N ALA A 75 14.55 -19.75 -5.08
CA ALA A 75 14.29 -20.67 -3.98
C ALA A 75 13.21 -20.13 -3.01
N LEU A 76 13.27 -18.84 -2.67
CA LEU A 76 12.27 -18.19 -1.84
C LEU A 76 10.89 -18.15 -2.51
N GLN A 77 10.83 -17.83 -3.80
CA GLN A 77 9.60 -17.80 -4.59
C GLN A 77 8.98 -19.20 -4.72
N ASN A 78 9.79 -20.22 -5.01
CA ASN A 78 9.36 -21.61 -5.09
C ASN A 78 8.78 -22.10 -3.77
N LEU A 79 9.44 -21.79 -2.64
CA LEU A 79 8.90 -22.11 -1.31
C LEU A 79 7.59 -21.35 -1.06
N THR A 80 7.54 -20.06 -1.38
CA THR A 80 6.34 -19.21 -1.21
C THR A 80 5.15 -19.79 -1.95
N GLN A 81 5.32 -20.17 -3.23
CA GLN A 81 4.26 -20.77 -4.03
C GLN A 81 3.80 -22.12 -3.46
N LYS A 82 4.75 -22.97 -3.06
CA LYS A 82 4.45 -24.27 -2.42
C LYS A 82 3.63 -24.09 -1.15
N LEU A 83 4.04 -23.19 -0.27
CA LEU A 83 3.36 -22.92 0.99
C LEU A 83 2.00 -22.25 0.77
N SER A 84 1.87 -21.33 -0.17
CA SER A 84 0.60 -20.68 -0.51
C SER A 84 -0.43 -21.71 -1.00
N ARG A 85 -0.02 -22.63 -1.90
CA ARG A 85 -0.90 -23.72 -2.38
C ARG A 85 -1.34 -24.64 -1.25
N LYS A 86 -0.43 -24.98 -0.33
CA LYS A 86 -0.72 -25.91 0.77
C LYS A 86 -1.61 -25.30 1.86
N THR A 87 -1.45 -24.01 2.12
CA THR A 87 -2.18 -23.30 3.19
C THR A 87 -3.42 -22.58 2.70
N GLN A 88 -3.59 -22.46 1.37
CA GLN A 88 -4.62 -21.64 0.73
C GLN A 88 -4.57 -20.15 1.15
N LEU A 89 -3.42 -19.70 1.64
CA LEU A 89 -3.16 -18.33 2.06
C LEU A 89 -2.35 -17.61 0.98
N GLU A 90 -2.68 -16.35 0.72
CA GLU A 90 -1.83 -15.47 -0.09
C GLU A 90 -0.60 -15.08 0.73
N LEU A 91 0.54 -15.73 0.47
CA LEU A 91 1.79 -15.47 1.17
C LEU A 91 2.68 -14.51 0.39
N THR A 92 3.19 -13.50 1.08
CA THR A 92 4.27 -12.65 0.57
C THR A 92 5.49 -12.86 1.45
N ILE A 93 6.45 -13.65 0.98
CA ILE A 93 7.70 -13.90 1.70
C ILE A 93 8.84 -13.09 1.06
N ASN A 94 9.41 -12.17 1.81
CA ASN A 94 10.49 -11.31 1.36
C ASN A 94 11.77 -11.57 2.16
N SER A 95 12.92 -11.70 1.49
CA SER A 95 14.22 -11.66 2.16
C SER A 95 14.64 -10.21 2.34
N SER A 96 14.77 -9.77 3.59
CA SER A 96 15.12 -8.38 3.87
C SER A 96 16.60 -8.22 4.19
N LEU A 97 17.42 -8.28 3.13
CA LEU A 97 18.84 -7.97 3.21
C LEU A 97 19.07 -6.56 3.77
N LYS A 98 18.17 -5.60 3.50
CA LYS A 98 18.22 -4.24 4.07
C LYS A 98 18.12 -4.26 5.60
N LEU A 99 17.21 -5.05 6.19
CA LEU A 99 17.13 -5.21 7.66
C LEU A 99 18.36 -5.93 8.22
N TRP A 100 18.87 -6.94 7.50
CA TRP A 100 20.10 -7.65 7.87
C TRP A 100 21.29 -6.68 7.92
N ILE A 101 21.51 -5.91 6.85
CA ILE A 101 22.54 -4.87 6.73
C ILE A 101 22.39 -3.81 7.82
N CYS A 102 21.19 -3.27 8.05
CA CYS A 102 20.96 -2.28 9.10
C CYS A 102 21.22 -2.83 10.51
N SER A 103 20.91 -4.12 10.74
CA SER A 103 21.18 -4.77 12.03
C SER A 103 22.65 -5.11 12.27
N LEU A 104 23.46 -5.13 11.20
CA LEU A 104 24.87 -5.52 11.22
C LEU A 104 25.82 -4.33 11.23
N LEU A 105 25.49 -3.25 10.52
CA LEU A 105 26.54 -2.32 10.13
C LEU A 105 27.02 -1.36 11.22
N ASN A 106 26.32 -1.17 12.36
CA ASN A 106 26.64 -0.07 13.31
C ASN A 106 27.01 1.23 12.55
N ALA A 107 26.36 1.47 11.41
CA ALA A 107 26.90 2.38 10.40
C ALA A 107 26.93 3.79 11.01
N PRO A 108 27.99 4.57 10.78
CA PRO A 108 28.07 5.94 11.27
C PRO A 108 26.80 6.70 10.86
N TYR A 109 26.21 7.38 11.84
CA TYR A 109 24.88 8.02 11.84
C TYR A 109 24.52 8.76 10.54
N ALA A 110 25.51 9.35 9.85
CA ALA A 110 25.32 10.09 8.60
C ALA A 110 24.88 9.22 7.40
N VAL A 111 25.26 7.94 7.34
CA VAL A 111 24.85 7.02 6.25
C VAL A 111 23.48 6.40 6.56
N SER A 112 23.21 6.13 7.84
CA SER A 112 21.92 5.57 8.29
C SER A 112 20.76 6.56 8.18
N CYS A 113 20.97 7.87 8.41
CA CYS A 113 19.91 8.89 8.28
C CYS A 113 19.40 9.11 6.85
N ARG A 114 20.20 8.86 5.81
CA ARG A 114 19.70 8.90 4.41
C ARG A 114 18.95 7.64 3.99
N ILE A 115 19.20 6.51 4.67
CA ILE A 115 18.63 5.20 4.34
C ILE A 115 17.34 4.92 5.14
N TRP A 116 17.19 5.56 6.30
CA TRP A 116 16.05 5.45 7.21
C TRP A 116 15.21 6.73 7.21
N GLN A 117 14.46 6.95 6.13
CA GLN A 117 13.30 7.82 6.29
C GLN A 117 12.23 7.06 7.07
N PRO A 118 11.64 7.67 8.11
CA PRO A 118 10.51 7.07 8.82
C PRO A 118 9.35 6.90 7.84
N THR A 119 8.98 5.66 7.55
CA THR A 119 7.85 5.33 6.67
C THR A 119 6.77 4.62 7.46
N ILE A 120 5.54 4.62 6.94
CA ILE A 120 4.46 3.77 7.47
C ILE A 120 4.94 2.32 7.55
N ARG A 121 5.63 1.84 6.50
CA ARG A 121 6.14 0.46 6.44
C ARG A 121 7.10 0.15 7.59
N TYR A 122 8.07 1.04 7.87
CA TYR A 122 9.03 0.80 8.95
C TYR A 122 8.42 0.96 10.33
N TYR A 123 7.49 1.90 10.49
CA TYR A 123 6.74 2.07 11.72
C TYR A 123 5.89 0.83 12.02
N ASP A 124 5.10 0.36 11.06
CA ASP A 124 4.31 -0.88 11.17
C ASP A 124 5.20 -2.11 11.40
N LEU A 125 6.34 -2.21 10.70
CA LEU A 125 7.29 -3.31 10.90
C LEU A 125 7.80 -3.35 12.35
N LYS A 126 8.13 -2.19 12.93
CA LYS A 126 8.68 -2.12 14.28
C LYS A 126 7.61 -2.36 15.35
N TYR A 127 6.46 -1.72 15.25
CA TYR A 127 5.47 -1.64 16.32
C TYR A 127 4.30 -2.61 16.17
N SER A 128 4.16 -3.27 15.02
CA SER A 128 2.98 -4.07 14.70
C SER A 128 3.29 -5.43 14.07
N SER A 129 4.56 -5.84 14.10
CA SER A 129 5.00 -7.15 13.63
C SER A 129 5.43 -8.05 14.80
N LYS A 130 5.45 -9.35 14.55
CA LYS A 130 5.85 -10.37 15.53
C LYS A 130 7.06 -11.15 15.02
N VAL A 131 8.04 -11.36 15.89
CA VAL A 131 9.13 -12.29 15.63
C VAL A 131 8.62 -13.69 15.99
N VAL A 132 8.51 -14.56 15.00
CA VAL A 132 7.98 -15.93 15.16
C VAL A 132 9.10 -16.97 15.18
N TYR A 133 10.33 -16.58 14.81
CA TYR A 133 11.51 -17.43 14.90
C TYR A 133 12.78 -16.60 15.08
N GLY A 134 13.75 -17.15 15.83
CA GLY A 134 15.10 -16.61 15.96
C GLY A 134 15.22 -15.35 16.82
N LYS A 135 16.23 -14.52 16.54
CA LYS A 135 16.54 -13.34 17.35
C LYS A 135 15.57 -12.19 17.08
N ASN A 136 15.13 -11.49 18.13
CA ASN A 136 14.30 -10.30 17.96
C ASN A 136 15.13 -9.11 17.41
N ILE A 137 15.20 -8.99 16.09
CA ILE A 137 15.90 -7.88 15.43
C ILE A 137 15.09 -6.59 15.40
N LEU A 138 13.78 -6.62 15.68
CA LEU A 138 12.91 -5.44 15.63
C LEU A 138 13.31 -4.42 16.71
N GLN A 139 13.81 -4.90 17.86
CA GLN A 139 14.36 -4.05 18.93
C GLN A 139 15.56 -3.21 18.49
N LYS A 140 16.27 -3.62 17.43
CA LYS A 140 17.43 -2.89 16.88
C LYS A 140 17.03 -1.80 15.90
N LEU A 141 15.77 -1.77 15.45
CA LEU A 141 15.31 -0.72 14.56
C LEU A 141 15.28 0.61 15.33
N PRO A 142 15.58 1.76 14.71
CA PRO A 142 15.44 3.07 15.34
C PRO A 142 14.04 3.28 15.92
N ALA A 143 13.92 4.02 17.02
CA ALA A 143 12.61 4.49 17.46
C ALA A 143 12.05 5.43 16.39
N ILE A 144 10.79 5.24 16.02
CA ILE A 144 10.08 6.10 15.07
C ILE A 144 8.85 6.59 15.81
N GLN A 145 8.69 7.90 15.93
CA GLN A 145 7.46 8.49 16.45
C GLN A 145 6.46 8.66 15.29
N PRO A 146 5.14 8.62 15.55
CA PRO A 146 4.13 8.97 14.56
C PRO A 146 4.37 10.32 13.88
N SER A 147 4.93 11.28 14.63
CA SER A 147 5.28 12.63 14.15
C SER A 147 6.44 12.68 13.17
N ASP A 148 7.24 11.63 13.12
CA ASP A 148 8.40 11.54 12.24
C ASP A 148 7.98 11.09 10.84
N ILE A 149 6.88 10.34 10.72
CA ILE A 149 6.36 9.84 9.44
C ILE A 149 5.86 11.05 8.61
N PRO A 150 6.41 11.28 7.41
CA PRO A 150 6.01 12.41 6.59
C PRO A 150 4.60 12.20 6.04
N VAL A 151 3.85 13.30 5.87
CA VAL A 151 2.51 13.29 5.27
C VAL A 151 2.52 12.66 3.87
N TRP A 152 3.65 12.77 3.17
CA TRP A 152 3.90 12.09 1.90
C TRP A 152 3.62 10.59 1.92
N GLU A 153 3.86 9.89 3.02
CA GLU A 153 3.52 8.46 3.09
C GLU A 153 2.02 8.23 2.93
N GLY A 154 1.18 9.16 3.39
CA GLY A 154 -0.27 9.16 3.18
C GLY A 154 -0.66 9.46 1.73
N ILE A 155 -0.01 10.46 1.11
CA ILE A 155 -0.18 10.79 -0.32
C ILE A 155 0.17 9.58 -1.19
N LYS A 156 1.34 8.97 -0.94
CA LYS A 156 1.80 7.74 -1.61
C LYS A 156 0.84 6.58 -1.40
N LEU A 157 0.31 6.42 -0.19
CA LEU A 157 -0.68 5.40 0.12
C LEU A 157 -1.96 5.60 -0.71
N ILE A 158 -2.49 6.82 -0.79
CA ILE A 158 -3.67 7.14 -1.62
C ILE A 158 -3.40 6.82 -3.10
N PHE A 159 -2.25 7.22 -3.67
CA PHE A 159 -1.88 6.83 -5.05
C PHE A 159 -1.91 5.32 -5.26
N ASN A 160 -1.28 4.56 -4.36
CA ASN A 160 -1.23 3.11 -4.48
C ASN A 160 -2.62 2.47 -4.31
N ARG A 161 -3.53 3.05 -3.52
CA ARG A 161 -4.91 2.54 -3.41
C ARG A 161 -5.75 2.91 -4.61
N MET A 162 -5.61 4.10 -5.18
CA MET A 162 -6.21 4.44 -6.47
C MET A 162 -5.78 3.46 -7.56
N ALA A 163 -4.48 3.26 -7.77
CA ALA A 163 -3.99 2.31 -8.78
C ALA A 163 -4.42 0.87 -8.51
N GLY A 164 -4.33 0.40 -7.27
CA GLY A 164 -4.80 -0.93 -6.90
C GLY A 164 -6.28 -1.13 -7.18
N SER A 165 -7.11 -0.13 -6.87
CA SER A 165 -8.56 -0.20 -7.16
C SER A 165 -8.89 -0.12 -8.65
N LEU A 166 -8.15 0.65 -9.46
CA LEU A 166 -8.31 0.66 -10.92
C LEU A 166 -8.15 -0.74 -11.52
N GLY A 167 -7.26 -1.57 -10.97
CA GLY A 167 -7.07 -2.95 -11.41
C GLY A 167 -8.13 -3.94 -10.91
N ASN A 168 -8.97 -3.56 -9.94
CA ASN A 168 -9.92 -4.45 -9.28
C ASN A 168 -11.39 -4.03 -9.40
N PHE A 169 -11.66 -2.83 -9.94
CA PHE A 169 -12.99 -2.35 -10.29
C PHE A 169 -13.14 -2.25 -11.81
N PRO A 170 -13.36 -3.38 -12.51
CA PRO A 170 -13.91 -3.35 -13.86
C PRO A 170 -15.35 -2.85 -13.82
N ASP A 171 -15.84 -2.48 -14.98
CA ASP A 171 -17.14 -1.83 -15.15
C ASP A 171 -18.32 -2.75 -14.79
N ASP A 172 -18.11 -4.07 -14.91
CA ASP A 172 -19.02 -5.13 -14.46
C ASP A 172 -18.52 -5.81 -13.18
N CYS A 173 -17.93 -5.05 -12.24
CA CYS A 173 -17.40 -5.66 -11.01
C CYS A 173 -18.52 -6.37 -10.25
N PRO A 174 -18.48 -7.71 -10.10
CA PRO A 174 -19.51 -8.41 -9.38
C PRO A 174 -19.53 -7.91 -7.93
N GLU A 175 -20.71 -7.92 -7.30
CA GLU A 175 -20.86 -7.65 -5.87
C GLU A 175 -20.18 -8.76 -5.06
N SER A 176 -18.86 -8.64 -4.95
CA SER A 176 -17.97 -9.62 -4.34
C SER A 176 -17.25 -9.01 -3.15
N TYR A 177 -16.86 -9.86 -2.19
CA TYR A 177 -16.03 -9.43 -1.06
C TYR A 177 -14.73 -8.75 -1.51
N LYS A 178 -14.16 -9.18 -2.63
CA LYS A 178 -12.94 -8.59 -3.18
C LYS A 178 -13.16 -7.13 -3.59
N SER A 179 -14.32 -6.82 -4.17
CA SER A 179 -14.69 -5.47 -4.57
C SER A 179 -14.81 -4.58 -3.34
N PHE A 180 -15.68 -4.95 -2.37
CA PHE A 180 -15.81 -4.21 -1.10
C PHE A 180 -14.46 -4.01 -0.40
N TYR A 181 -13.60 -5.04 -0.40
CA TYR A 181 -12.26 -4.96 0.18
C TYR A 181 -11.40 -3.86 -0.45
N TRP A 182 -11.41 -3.71 -1.78
CA TRP A 182 -10.62 -2.67 -2.46
C TRP A 182 -11.18 -1.26 -2.28
N ILE A 183 -12.51 -1.09 -2.26
CA ILE A 183 -13.15 0.20 -1.88
C ILE A 183 -12.70 0.60 -0.48
N ASN A 184 -12.82 -0.32 0.48
CA ASN A 184 -12.48 -0.05 1.86
C ASN A 184 -11.01 0.31 2.05
N LYS A 185 -10.11 -0.29 1.27
CA LYS A 185 -8.70 0.12 1.24
C LYS A 185 -8.50 1.58 0.84
N VAL A 186 -9.28 2.11 -0.10
CA VAL A 186 -9.20 3.53 -0.50
C VAL A 186 -9.68 4.44 0.64
N ILE A 187 -10.82 4.10 1.27
CA ILE A 187 -11.36 4.85 2.41
C ILE A 187 -10.36 4.87 3.58
N LEU A 188 -9.79 3.72 3.94
CA LEU A 188 -8.79 3.62 5.00
C LEU A 188 -7.52 4.42 4.68
N ALA A 189 -7.08 4.44 3.42
CA ALA A 189 -5.94 5.27 3.01
C ALA A 189 -6.22 6.78 3.15
N CYS A 190 -7.46 7.21 2.89
CA CYS A 190 -7.88 8.59 3.10
C CYS A 190 -7.82 8.96 4.58
N GLN A 191 -8.36 8.10 5.46
CA GLN A 191 -8.28 8.25 6.91
C GLN A 191 -6.82 8.34 7.39
N ASP A 192 -5.96 7.44 6.92
CA ASP A 192 -4.54 7.39 7.29
C ASP A 192 -3.81 8.67 6.90
N ALA A 193 -4.04 9.16 5.68
CA ALA A 193 -3.42 10.38 5.19
C ALA A 193 -3.83 11.60 6.04
N LEU A 194 -5.10 11.69 6.43
CA LEU A 194 -5.57 12.75 7.35
C LEU A 194 -4.90 12.64 8.73
N LEU A 195 -4.82 11.45 9.33
CA LEU A 195 -4.14 11.26 10.62
C LEU A 195 -2.64 11.61 10.55
N LEU A 196 -1.99 11.36 9.41
CA LEU A 196 -0.61 11.76 9.17
C LEU A 196 -0.45 13.29 9.13
N THR A 197 -1.40 14.04 8.57
CA THR A 197 -1.37 15.53 8.65
C THR A 197 -1.40 16.02 10.10
N LEU A 198 -1.99 15.24 11.01
CA LEU A 198 -2.04 15.53 12.44
C LEU A 198 -0.88 14.90 13.23
N LYS A 199 0.07 14.23 12.57
CA LYS A 199 1.19 13.52 13.23
C LYS A 199 0.72 12.43 14.22
N LYS A 200 -0.42 11.80 13.90
CA LYS A 200 -1.17 10.90 14.80
C LYS A 200 -1.38 9.48 14.22
N TYR A 201 -0.53 9.05 13.29
CA TYR A 201 -0.64 7.70 12.72
C TYR A 201 -0.47 6.60 13.80
N GLN A 202 -1.25 5.53 13.66
CA GLN A 202 -1.19 4.34 14.54
C GLN A 202 -1.21 3.07 13.70
N PRO A 203 -0.54 1.97 14.09
CA PRO A 203 -0.54 0.76 13.27
C PRO A 203 -1.87 0.01 13.31
N SER A 204 -2.53 -0.04 14.48
CA SER A 204 -3.82 -0.71 14.65
C SER A 204 -4.93 0.02 13.90
N TYR A 205 -5.70 -0.72 13.11
CA TYR A 205 -6.89 -0.19 12.42
C TYR A 205 -7.93 0.29 13.43
N ARG A 206 -8.15 -0.47 14.50
CA ARG A 206 -9.11 -0.11 15.57
C ARG A 206 -8.74 1.21 16.24
N LEU A 207 -7.47 1.36 16.64
CA LEU A 207 -7.00 2.57 17.30
C LEU A 207 -7.02 3.78 16.35
N ARG A 208 -6.64 3.61 15.08
CA ARG A 208 -6.75 4.67 14.07
C ARG A 208 -8.18 5.16 13.90
N ASN A 209 -9.14 4.26 13.81
CA ASN A 209 -10.54 4.63 13.63
C ASN A 209 -11.10 5.38 14.83
N ARG A 210 -10.83 4.90 16.04
CA ARG A 210 -11.19 5.63 17.25
C ARG A 210 -10.59 7.04 17.26
N MET A 211 -9.29 7.16 17.00
CA MET A 211 -8.63 8.47 16.96
C MET A 211 -9.21 9.37 15.88
N PHE A 212 -9.57 8.81 14.71
CA PHE A 212 -10.19 9.56 13.63
C PHE A 212 -11.56 10.09 14.04
N GLN A 213 -12.40 9.27 14.66
CA GLN A 213 -13.70 9.68 15.22
C GLN A 213 -13.57 10.84 16.21
N GLU A 214 -12.57 10.80 17.10
CA GLU A 214 -12.35 11.85 18.10
C GLU A 214 -11.93 13.20 17.46
N VAL A 215 -11.20 13.17 16.34
CA VAL A 215 -10.59 14.38 15.76
C VAL A 215 -11.28 14.90 14.51
N PHE A 216 -12.12 14.10 13.82
CA PHE A 216 -12.54 14.42 12.45
C PHE A 216 -13.26 15.78 12.34
N HIS A 217 -14.37 15.95 13.06
CA HIS A 217 -15.15 17.19 12.98
C HIS A 217 -14.41 18.41 13.53
N SER A 218 -13.59 18.24 14.56
CA SER A 218 -12.90 19.36 15.22
C SER A 218 -11.64 19.82 14.47
N ARG A 219 -10.91 18.90 13.84
CA ARG A 219 -9.64 19.19 13.14
C ARG A 219 -9.80 19.36 11.64
N PHE A 220 -10.89 18.85 11.06
CA PHE A 220 -11.17 18.90 9.63
C PHE A 220 -12.56 19.46 9.33
N ALA A 221 -13.01 20.49 10.04
CA ALA A 221 -14.35 21.05 9.93
C ALA A 221 -14.76 21.40 8.47
N GLU A 222 -13.87 22.02 7.70
CA GLU A 222 -14.13 22.34 6.28
C GLU A 222 -14.35 21.07 5.44
N LEU A 223 -13.49 20.06 5.64
CA LEU A 223 -13.59 18.79 4.92
C LEU A 223 -14.85 18.01 5.34
N ALA A 224 -15.15 17.99 6.64
CA ALA A 224 -16.37 17.39 7.17
C ALA A 224 -17.64 18.04 6.62
N SER A 225 -17.61 19.33 6.30
CA SER A 225 -18.73 19.99 5.60
C SER A 225 -18.85 19.58 4.13
N LYS A 226 -17.73 19.29 3.46
CA LYS A 226 -17.72 18.89 2.04
C LYS A 226 -18.07 17.42 1.83
N ILE A 227 -17.60 16.55 2.73
CA ILE A 227 -17.78 15.10 2.69
C ILE A 227 -18.25 14.56 4.04
N PRO A 228 -19.49 14.89 4.47
CA PRO A 228 -20.00 14.52 5.79
C PRO A 228 -20.04 12.99 6.03
N SER A 229 -20.14 12.21 4.95
CA SER A 229 -20.16 10.74 5.01
C SER A 229 -18.81 10.09 5.32
N LEU A 230 -17.69 10.81 5.24
CA LEU A 230 -16.35 10.22 5.40
C LEU A 230 -16.18 9.51 6.75
N LEU A 231 -16.69 10.08 7.84
CA LEU A 231 -16.53 9.47 9.16
C LEU A 231 -17.25 8.13 9.27
N GLU A 232 -18.48 8.07 8.76
CA GLU A 232 -19.28 6.85 8.71
C GLU A 232 -18.63 5.80 7.81
N LEU A 233 -18.19 6.20 6.61
CA LEU A 233 -17.50 5.34 5.67
C LEU A 233 -16.20 4.78 6.25
N ALA A 234 -15.38 5.59 6.93
CA ALA A 234 -14.15 5.13 7.57
C ALA A 234 -14.42 4.13 8.70
N THR A 235 -15.49 4.35 9.46
CA THR A 235 -15.93 3.42 10.51
C THR A 235 -16.35 2.09 9.90
N LYS A 236 -17.24 2.11 8.90
CA LYS A 236 -17.66 0.91 8.16
C LYS A 236 -16.51 0.18 7.47
N ALA A 237 -15.54 0.93 6.92
CA ALA A 237 -14.36 0.36 6.28
C ALA A 237 -13.45 -0.35 7.29
N THR A 238 -13.30 0.24 8.49
CA THR A 238 -12.56 -0.38 9.60
C THR A 238 -13.27 -1.64 10.08
N ASP A 239 -14.59 -1.57 10.28
CA ASP A 239 -15.38 -2.71 10.72
C ASP A 239 -15.32 -3.84 9.70
N PHE A 240 -15.45 -3.53 8.40
CA PHE A 240 -15.28 -4.50 7.33
C PHE A 240 -13.87 -5.09 7.30
N LYS A 241 -12.83 -4.28 7.55
CA LYS A 241 -11.44 -4.76 7.62
C LYS A 241 -11.24 -5.75 8.77
N LEU A 242 -11.82 -5.49 9.93
CA LEU A 242 -11.69 -6.34 11.12
C LEU A 242 -12.62 -7.56 11.07
N LYS A 243 -13.83 -7.39 10.56
CA LYS A 243 -14.89 -8.40 10.48
C LYS A 243 -15.66 -8.22 9.16
N PRO A 244 -15.16 -8.80 8.06
CA PRO A 244 -15.77 -8.63 6.74
C PRO A 244 -17.23 -9.07 6.72
N ASN A 245 -18.13 -8.14 6.40
CA ASN A 245 -19.55 -8.41 6.25
C ASN A 245 -20.13 -7.49 5.16
N LYS A 246 -20.48 -8.05 4.00
CA LYS A 246 -21.03 -7.27 2.88
C LYS A 246 -22.39 -6.64 3.19
N ASN A 247 -23.18 -7.24 4.08
CA ASN A 247 -24.51 -6.74 4.46
C ASN A 247 -24.44 -5.46 5.33
N SER A 248 -23.23 -5.03 5.74
CA SER A 248 -23.04 -3.76 6.46
C SER A 248 -23.19 -2.52 5.56
N TYR A 249 -23.23 -2.70 4.24
CA TYR A 249 -23.42 -1.63 3.27
C TYR A 249 -24.87 -1.60 2.77
N PRO A 250 -25.62 -0.50 3.00
CA PRO A 250 -27.02 -0.38 2.56
C PRO A 250 -27.15 -0.06 1.06
N SER A 251 -26.11 0.48 0.44
CA SER A 251 -26.07 0.87 -0.97
C SER A 251 -25.48 -0.24 -1.85
N ASN A 252 -25.86 -0.27 -3.12
CA ASN A 252 -25.18 -1.12 -4.10
C ASN A 252 -23.70 -0.73 -4.23
N LEU A 253 -22.89 -1.68 -4.70
CA LEU A 253 -21.43 -1.53 -4.81
C LEU A 253 -21.03 -0.33 -5.68
N HIS A 254 -21.78 -0.07 -6.75
CA HIS A 254 -21.53 1.03 -7.69
C HIS A 254 -21.68 2.40 -7.00
N SER A 255 -22.72 2.62 -6.21
CA SER A 255 -22.89 3.86 -5.44
C SER A 255 -21.75 4.03 -4.44
N LEU A 256 -21.44 2.97 -3.69
CA LEU A 256 -20.39 3.00 -2.69
C LEU A 256 -19.02 3.35 -3.31
N TRP A 257 -18.74 2.82 -4.51
CA TRP A 257 -17.54 3.18 -5.27
C TRP A 257 -17.48 4.68 -5.55
N PHE A 258 -18.53 5.26 -6.12
CA PHE A 258 -18.51 6.68 -6.46
C PHE A 258 -18.54 7.59 -5.22
N ASP A 259 -19.17 7.17 -4.12
CA ASP A 259 -19.07 7.85 -2.82
C ASP A 259 -17.62 7.85 -2.33
N THR A 260 -16.91 6.73 -2.53
CA THR A 260 -15.48 6.59 -2.20
C THR A 260 -14.59 7.45 -3.09
N VAL A 261 -14.89 7.53 -4.39
CA VAL A 261 -14.16 8.40 -5.35
C VAL A 261 -14.29 9.87 -4.93
N GLU A 262 -15.48 10.31 -4.55
CA GLU A 262 -15.71 11.68 -4.07
C GLU A 262 -14.93 11.99 -2.79
N VAL A 263 -14.97 11.08 -1.80
CA VAL A 263 -14.14 11.16 -0.59
C VAL A 263 -12.66 11.25 -0.94
N CYS A 264 -12.19 10.38 -1.85
CA CYS A 264 -10.80 10.33 -2.27
C CYS A 264 -10.36 11.64 -2.93
N ASP A 265 -11.16 12.21 -3.85
CA ASP A 265 -10.88 13.51 -4.50
C ASP A 265 -10.67 14.62 -3.47
N GLN A 266 -11.62 14.76 -2.54
CA GLN A 266 -11.60 15.85 -1.55
C GLN A 266 -10.47 15.68 -0.54
N VAL A 267 -10.25 14.48 -0.01
CA VAL A 267 -9.13 14.19 0.90
C VAL A 267 -7.80 14.38 0.19
N PHE A 268 -7.67 13.91 -1.05
CA PHE A 268 -6.41 13.99 -1.78
C PHE A 268 -6.02 15.45 -2.08
N ARG A 269 -6.98 16.27 -2.51
CA ARG A 269 -6.80 17.74 -2.64
C ARG A 269 -6.36 18.39 -1.34
N TYR A 270 -7.01 18.03 -0.22
CA TYR A 270 -6.68 18.56 1.10
C TYR A 270 -5.24 18.23 1.48
N VAL A 271 -4.83 16.95 1.42
CA VAL A 271 -3.48 16.55 1.84
C VAL A 271 -2.38 17.09 0.92
N LEU A 272 -2.64 17.24 -0.39
CA LEU A 272 -1.73 17.90 -1.32
C LEU A 272 -1.58 19.40 -1.04
N THR A 273 -2.66 20.06 -0.62
CA THR A 273 -2.60 21.47 -0.23
C THR A 273 -1.77 21.62 1.05
N VAL A 274 -2.06 20.81 2.08
CA VAL A 274 -1.36 20.86 3.38
C VAL A 274 0.12 20.47 3.25
N ASP A 275 0.43 19.36 2.57
CA ASP A 275 1.81 18.89 2.47
C ASP A 275 2.58 19.62 1.38
N ALA A 276 2.04 19.76 0.18
CA ALA A 276 2.80 20.22 -0.98
C ALA A 276 2.53 21.67 -1.38
N GLY A 277 1.50 22.33 -0.80
CA GLY A 277 1.03 23.65 -1.24
C GLY A 277 0.41 23.62 -2.63
N ILE A 278 -0.02 22.45 -3.10
CA ILE A 278 -0.56 22.27 -4.46
C ILE A 278 -2.08 22.41 -4.42
N THR A 279 -2.59 23.48 -5.02
CA THR A 279 -4.01 23.70 -5.31
C THR A 279 -4.24 23.64 -6.81
N PHE A 280 -5.40 23.17 -7.26
CA PHE A 280 -5.74 23.00 -8.68
C PHE A 280 -7.26 22.90 -8.87
N SER A 281 -7.77 23.32 -10.03
CA SER A 281 -9.17 23.20 -10.41
C SER A 281 -9.46 21.96 -11.27
N SER A 282 -8.44 21.34 -11.87
CA SER A 282 -8.60 20.12 -12.68
C SER A 282 -7.45 19.13 -12.46
N TRP A 283 -7.69 17.84 -12.69
CA TRP A 283 -6.64 16.81 -12.57
C TRP A 283 -5.52 16.97 -13.62
N VAL A 284 -5.81 17.58 -14.77
CA VAL A 284 -4.79 17.96 -15.77
C VAL A 284 -3.85 19.02 -15.22
N GLU A 285 -4.39 20.06 -14.57
CA GLU A 285 -3.60 21.10 -13.90
C GLU A 285 -2.81 20.53 -12.71
N PHE A 286 -3.42 19.63 -11.92
CA PHE A 286 -2.71 18.89 -10.88
C PHE A 286 -1.45 18.25 -11.42
N THR A 287 -1.53 17.50 -12.53
CA THR A 287 -0.38 16.81 -13.13
C THR A 287 0.75 17.76 -13.44
N GLN A 288 0.44 18.92 -14.04
CA GLN A 288 1.45 19.94 -14.33
C GLN A 288 2.09 20.50 -13.05
N LYS A 289 1.28 20.91 -12.07
CA LYS A 289 1.76 21.47 -10.79
C LYS A 289 2.56 20.44 -9.97
N TYR A 290 2.11 19.20 -9.96
CA TYR A 290 2.76 18.08 -9.27
C TYR A 290 4.13 17.78 -9.88
N LEU A 291 4.21 17.61 -11.21
CA LEU A 291 5.47 17.30 -11.90
C LEU A 291 6.44 18.48 -11.95
N THR A 292 5.99 19.70 -11.69
CA THR A 292 6.86 20.89 -11.61
C THR A 292 7.22 21.26 -10.18
N SER A 293 6.57 20.68 -9.15
CA SER A 293 6.79 21.02 -7.74
C SER A 293 8.24 20.74 -7.29
N PRO A 294 9.01 21.78 -6.92
CA PRO A 294 10.35 21.60 -6.39
C PRO A 294 10.36 20.85 -5.05
N LYS A 295 9.31 21.06 -4.24
CA LYS A 295 9.15 20.40 -2.92
C LYS A 295 9.08 18.89 -3.08
N LEU A 296 8.24 18.41 -4.00
CA LEU A 296 8.09 16.98 -4.25
C LEU A 296 9.38 16.37 -4.82
N LYS A 297 9.99 17.02 -5.83
CA LYS A 297 11.24 16.55 -6.44
C LYS A 297 12.41 16.46 -5.47
N LYS A 298 12.51 17.41 -4.54
CA LYS A 298 13.64 17.51 -3.60
C LYS A 298 13.46 16.60 -2.39
N ASN A 299 12.24 16.52 -1.85
CA ASN A 299 12.02 15.89 -0.55
C ASN A 299 11.57 14.43 -0.64
N TYR A 300 11.01 14.03 -1.79
CA TYR A 300 10.42 12.71 -1.96
C TYR A 300 11.15 11.93 -3.06
N THR A 301 12.45 11.76 -2.86
CA THR A 301 13.17 10.71 -3.60
C THR A 301 12.65 9.37 -3.11
N PHE A 302 11.98 8.63 -3.99
CA PHE A 302 11.56 7.26 -3.69
C PHE A 302 12.73 6.44 -3.15
N GLU A 303 12.46 5.61 -2.15
CA GLU A 303 13.45 4.67 -1.64
C GLU A 303 13.96 3.82 -2.79
N PHE A 304 15.17 4.12 -3.25
CA PHE A 304 15.84 3.25 -4.19
C PHE A 304 16.18 1.98 -3.42
N THR A 305 15.48 0.88 -3.72
CA THR A 305 16.01 -0.45 -3.43
C THR A 305 17.26 -0.61 -4.29
N LEU A 306 18.43 -0.25 -3.72
CA LEU A 306 19.77 -0.46 -4.30
C LEU A 306 19.99 -1.86 -4.86
N PHE A 307 19.11 -2.81 -4.51
CA PHE A 307 19.22 -4.22 -4.80
C PHE A 307 18.10 -4.79 -5.69
N GLN A 308 17.13 -4.01 -6.15
CA GLN A 308 16.10 -4.57 -7.06
C GLN A 308 16.70 -5.04 -8.41
N PRO A 309 17.63 -4.30 -9.06
CA PRO A 309 18.30 -4.79 -10.27
C PRO A 309 19.38 -5.84 -9.98
N LEU A 310 20.10 -5.71 -8.85
CA LEU A 310 21.21 -6.62 -8.49
C LEU A 310 20.73 -8.04 -8.10
N ASN A 311 19.46 -8.18 -7.69
CA ASN A 311 18.86 -9.48 -7.38
C ASN A 311 18.44 -10.29 -8.61
N ASN A 312 18.53 -9.73 -9.82
CA ASN A 312 18.15 -10.45 -11.05
C ASN A 312 19.34 -11.06 -11.82
N SER A 313 20.60 -10.68 -11.52
CA SER A 313 21.73 -11.06 -12.37
C SER A 313 22.62 -12.19 -11.81
N GLY A 314 22.41 -12.66 -10.57
CA GLY A 314 23.18 -13.78 -9.99
C GLY A 314 24.70 -13.58 -9.87
N ASP A 315 25.23 -12.42 -10.30
CA ASP A 315 26.67 -12.19 -10.48
C ASP A 315 27.26 -11.35 -9.33
N PRO A 316 28.18 -11.91 -8.52
CA PRO A 316 28.84 -11.20 -7.43
C PRO A 316 29.72 -10.02 -7.88
N VAL A 317 30.06 -9.90 -9.17
CA VAL A 317 30.83 -8.76 -9.72
C VAL A 317 30.02 -7.45 -9.72
N SER A 318 28.69 -7.53 -9.62
CA SER A 318 27.77 -6.38 -9.70
C SER A 318 27.80 -5.43 -8.50
N TYR A 319 28.33 -5.86 -7.34
CA TYR A 319 28.42 -5.03 -6.13
C TYR A 319 29.48 -3.92 -6.23
N ALA A 320 30.61 -4.17 -6.91
CA ALA A 320 31.64 -3.16 -7.11
C ALA A 320 31.20 -2.07 -8.10
N THR A 321 30.39 -2.44 -9.10
CA THR A 321 29.83 -1.55 -10.12
C THR A 321 28.66 -0.70 -9.62
N ALA A 322 27.89 -1.16 -8.62
CA ALA A 322 26.79 -0.40 -8.03
C ALA A 322 27.22 0.96 -7.45
N SER A 323 28.46 1.07 -6.97
CA SER A 323 29.04 2.34 -6.49
C SER A 323 29.22 3.40 -7.60
N LYS A 324 29.36 2.99 -8.87
CA LYS A 324 29.50 3.89 -10.03
C LYS A 324 28.15 4.35 -10.60
N PHE A 325 27.03 3.74 -10.19
CA PHE A 325 25.67 4.05 -10.65
C PHE A 325 24.90 5.06 -9.76
N LEU A 326 25.52 5.54 -8.69
CA LEU A 326 24.95 6.56 -7.80
C LEU A 326 24.53 7.89 -8.48
N PRO A 327 25.10 8.34 -9.62
CA PRO A 327 24.61 9.54 -10.31
C PRO A 327 23.24 9.37 -11.00
N CYS A 328 22.77 8.14 -11.23
CA CYS A 328 21.52 7.88 -11.94
C CYS A 328 20.25 7.97 -11.05
N LEU A 329 20.42 8.28 -9.76
CA LEU A 329 19.35 8.27 -8.76
C LEU A 329 18.22 9.28 -9.02
N GLY A 330 18.50 10.41 -9.68
CA GLY A 330 17.49 11.42 -9.99
C GLY A 330 16.51 11.02 -11.11
N PHE A 331 16.88 10.09 -11.98
CA PHE A 331 16.05 9.72 -13.13
C PHE A 331 14.89 8.79 -12.76
N ASN A 332 15.08 7.90 -11.77
CA ASN A 332 14.03 6.96 -11.38
C ASN A 332 12.92 7.61 -10.55
N SER A 333 13.24 8.57 -9.68
CA SER A 333 12.20 9.28 -8.91
C SER A 333 11.29 10.09 -9.83
N LEU A 334 11.85 10.71 -10.88
CA LEU A 334 11.05 11.44 -11.87
C LEU A 334 10.08 10.53 -12.63
N LYS A 335 10.52 9.33 -13.02
CA LYS A 335 9.65 8.33 -13.66
C LYS A 335 8.51 7.90 -12.73
N GLN A 336 8.80 7.61 -11.46
CA GLN A 336 7.79 7.21 -10.49
C GLN A 336 6.77 8.33 -10.20
N HIS A 337 7.22 9.58 -10.06
CA HIS A 337 6.31 10.73 -9.98
C HIS A 337 5.48 10.90 -11.24
N THR A 338 6.07 10.68 -12.42
CA THR A 338 5.33 10.72 -13.69
C THR A 338 4.23 9.67 -13.70
N ILE A 339 4.52 8.43 -13.27
CA ILE A 339 3.50 7.37 -13.15
C ILE A 339 2.41 7.77 -12.15
N TYR A 340 2.78 8.28 -10.97
CA TYR A 340 1.80 8.76 -9.99
C TYR A 340 0.92 9.89 -10.52
N SER A 341 1.44 10.75 -11.39
CA SER A 341 0.64 11.81 -11.99
C SER A 341 -0.43 11.31 -12.99
N ILE A 342 -0.28 10.10 -13.52
CA ILE A 342 -1.26 9.48 -14.44
C ILE A 342 -2.44 8.91 -13.65
N ILE A 343 -2.19 8.37 -12.46
CA ILE A 343 -3.21 7.64 -11.68
C ILE A 343 -4.47 8.49 -11.45
N PRO A 344 -4.41 9.75 -10.96
CA PRO A 344 -5.61 10.57 -10.77
C PRO A 344 -6.36 10.89 -12.06
N LEU A 345 -5.64 11.09 -13.18
CA LEU A 345 -6.28 11.37 -14.48
C LEU A 345 -7.21 10.24 -14.91
N VAL A 346 -6.82 8.99 -14.65
CA VAL A 346 -7.65 7.84 -14.99
C VAL A 346 -8.68 7.55 -13.90
N TYR A 347 -8.27 7.62 -12.63
CA TYR A 347 -9.13 7.34 -11.48
C TYR A 347 -10.34 8.28 -11.39
N PHE A 348 -10.14 9.58 -11.62
CA PHE A 348 -11.21 10.59 -11.59
C PHE A 348 -11.76 10.91 -13.00
N GLY A 349 -11.33 10.18 -14.03
CA GLY A 349 -11.75 10.39 -15.40
C GLY A 349 -13.14 9.85 -15.73
N LEU A 350 -13.67 8.94 -14.92
CA LEU A 350 -15.01 8.35 -15.06
C LEU A 350 -15.98 8.93 -14.02
N SER A 351 -17.14 9.39 -14.46
CA SER A 351 -18.21 9.90 -13.60
C SER A 351 -19.24 8.83 -13.23
N ARG A 352 -20.04 9.09 -12.19
CA ARG A 352 -21.13 8.21 -11.74
C ARG A 352 -22.14 7.85 -12.84
N ASN A 353 -22.34 8.74 -13.82
CA ASN A 353 -23.29 8.56 -14.91
C ASN A 353 -22.66 7.91 -16.15
N GLY A 354 -21.43 7.38 -16.04
CA GLY A 354 -20.71 6.77 -17.16
C GLY A 354 -20.02 7.76 -18.10
N ASN A 355 -20.17 9.08 -17.88
CA ASN A 355 -19.46 10.07 -18.70
C ASN A 355 -17.96 10.06 -18.40
N VAL A 356 -17.15 10.19 -19.45
CA VAL A 356 -15.69 10.17 -19.40
C VAL A 356 -15.11 11.54 -19.74
N ASP A 357 -14.17 12.05 -18.94
CA ASP A 357 -13.51 13.33 -19.18
C ASP A 357 -12.40 13.19 -20.24
N SER A 358 -12.74 13.54 -21.49
CA SER A 358 -11.82 13.45 -22.64
C SER A 358 -10.52 14.22 -22.47
N ARG A 359 -10.50 15.30 -21.67
CA ARG A 359 -9.28 16.07 -21.39
C ARG A 359 -8.34 15.28 -20.49
N GLN A 360 -8.88 14.59 -19.48
CA GLN A 360 -8.08 13.72 -18.61
C GLN A 360 -7.54 12.51 -19.37
N LEU A 361 -8.35 11.90 -20.24
CA LEU A 361 -7.91 10.79 -21.11
C LEU A 361 -6.77 11.19 -22.03
N SER A 362 -6.91 12.32 -22.72
CA SER A 362 -5.87 12.85 -23.60
C SER A 362 -4.57 13.10 -22.85
N ALA A 363 -4.64 13.69 -21.66
CA ALA A 363 -3.47 13.90 -20.80
C ALA A 363 -2.85 12.57 -20.35
N ALA A 364 -3.65 11.59 -19.90
CA ALA A 364 -3.17 10.28 -19.47
C ALA A 364 -2.47 9.55 -20.62
N ARG A 365 -3.08 9.52 -21.82
CA ARG A 365 -2.50 8.94 -23.03
C ARG A 365 -1.18 9.60 -23.40
N SER A 366 -1.12 10.93 -23.40
CA SER A 366 0.10 11.66 -23.73
C SER A 366 1.26 11.34 -22.79
N ILE A 367 0.98 11.06 -21.51
CA ILE A 367 2.03 10.70 -20.55
C ILE A 367 2.41 9.23 -20.74
N LEU A 368 1.42 8.33 -20.87
CA LEU A 368 1.65 6.90 -21.07
C LEU A 368 2.46 6.61 -22.34
N SER A 369 2.27 7.37 -23.42
CA SER A 369 3.03 7.21 -24.67
C SER A 369 4.53 7.50 -24.52
N SER A 370 4.93 8.21 -23.46
CA SER A 370 6.35 8.41 -23.14
C SER A 370 7.03 7.17 -22.53
N PHE A 371 6.25 6.18 -22.07
CA PHE A 371 6.74 4.94 -21.48
C PHE A 371 6.66 3.75 -22.43
N LYS A 372 5.65 3.72 -23.31
CA LYS A 372 5.43 2.61 -24.26
C LYS A 372 4.65 3.07 -25.48
N ASN A 373 4.77 2.29 -26.56
CA ASN A 373 3.87 2.42 -27.70
C ASN A 373 2.46 1.99 -27.30
N LEU A 374 1.49 2.86 -27.56
CA LEU A 374 0.07 2.60 -27.31
C LEU A 374 -0.64 2.24 -28.62
N HIS A 375 -1.73 1.49 -28.51
CA HIS A 375 -2.63 1.30 -29.64
C HIS A 375 -3.28 2.63 -30.07
N GLY A 376 -3.88 2.64 -31.26
CA GLY A 376 -4.67 3.78 -31.74
C GLY A 376 -5.73 4.21 -30.72
N CYS A 377 -6.12 5.48 -30.75
CA CYS A 377 -7.18 5.99 -29.89
C CYS A 377 -8.50 5.32 -30.26
N ASN A 378 -9.24 4.81 -29.28
CA ASN A 378 -10.59 4.31 -29.52
C ASN A 378 -11.54 5.48 -29.76
N SER A 379 -12.54 5.28 -30.61
CA SER A 379 -13.57 6.30 -30.87
C SER A 379 -14.57 6.42 -29.73
N ASP A 380 -14.83 5.32 -29.02
CA ASP A 380 -15.67 5.32 -27.83
C ASP A 380 -14.86 5.77 -26.60
N PRO A 381 -15.27 6.85 -25.88
CA PRO A 381 -14.53 7.36 -24.74
C PRO A 381 -14.38 6.36 -23.58
N PHE A 382 -15.34 5.45 -23.42
CA PHE A 382 -15.34 4.49 -22.34
C PHE A 382 -14.43 3.30 -22.62
N GLU A 383 -14.41 2.80 -23.87
CA GLU A 383 -13.40 1.85 -24.35
C GLU A 383 -11.99 2.44 -24.22
N GLU A 384 -11.81 3.71 -24.57
CA GLU A 384 -10.54 4.42 -24.41
C GLU A 384 -10.12 4.53 -22.93
N TRP A 385 -11.04 4.90 -22.04
CA TRP A 385 -10.76 4.93 -20.60
C TRP A 385 -10.39 3.53 -20.06
N THR A 386 -11.12 2.50 -20.49
CA THR A 386 -10.84 1.10 -20.12
C THR A 386 -9.44 0.67 -20.54
N TYR A 387 -9.05 1.01 -21.78
CA TYR A 387 -7.71 0.75 -22.29
C TYR A 387 -6.63 1.47 -21.46
N LEU A 388 -6.77 2.79 -21.27
CA LEU A 388 -5.79 3.57 -20.51
C LEU A 388 -5.71 3.16 -19.03
N ARG A 389 -6.82 2.69 -18.43
CA ARG A 389 -6.87 2.07 -17.10
C ARG A 389 -5.96 0.85 -17.02
N GLN A 390 -6.13 -0.10 -17.93
CA GLN A 390 -5.31 -1.32 -17.96
C GLN A 390 -3.82 -0.98 -18.12
N GLU A 391 -3.51 -0.04 -19.00
CA GLU A 391 -2.14 0.40 -19.24
C GLU A 391 -1.52 1.11 -18.04
N THR A 392 -2.29 1.96 -17.36
CA THR A 392 -1.85 2.62 -16.13
C THR A 392 -1.57 1.61 -15.02
N CYS A 393 -2.45 0.62 -14.85
CA CYS A 393 -2.26 -0.46 -13.87
C CYS A 393 -1.03 -1.32 -14.19
N ALA A 394 -0.82 -1.69 -15.44
CA ALA A 394 0.35 -2.47 -15.86
C ALA A 394 1.67 -1.71 -15.62
N LEU A 395 1.68 -0.41 -15.94
CA LEU A 395 2.82 0.46 -15.69
C LEU A 395 3.08 0.64 -14.19
N TRP A 396 2.05 0.90 -13.40
CA TRP A 396 2.17 0.99 -11.95
C TRP A 396 2.71 -0.31 -11.33
N ASN A 397 2.15 -1.46 -11.72
CA ASN A 397 2.63 -2.76 -11.24
C ASN A 397 4.11 -2.96 -11.54
N THR A 398 4.58 -2.60 -12.73
CA THR A 398 5.99 -2.79 -13.14
C THR A 398 6.97 -1.98 -12.28
N PHE A 399 6.55 -0.82 -11.76
CA PHE A 399 7.43 0.09 -11.02
C PHE A 399 7.30 -0.01 -9.50
N PHE A 400 6.19 -0.55 -8.99
CA PHE A 400 5.86 -0.51 -7.57
C PHE A 400 5.59 -1.89 -6.93
N ASN A 401 5.38 -2.94 -7.72
CA ASN A 401 5.19 -4.33 -7.25
C ASN A 401 6.26 -5.26 -7.86
#